data_AF-A0A5N5SKG5-F1
#
_entry.id   AF-A0A5N5SKG5-F1
#
_cell.length_a   1.000
_cell.length_b   1.000
_cell.length_c   1.000
_cell.angle_alpha   90.00
_cell.angle_beta   90.00
_cell.angle_gamma   90.00
#
_symmetry.space_group_name_H-M   'P 1'
#
loop_
_entity.id
_entity.type
_entity.pdbx_description
1 polymer ?
#
loop_
_entity_poly.entity_id
_entity_poly.type
_entity_poly.pdbx_seq_one_letter_code
_entity_poly.pdbx_strand_id
1 'polypeptide(L)'
;MVSIDVRTQPCVYAGEEPCGTHGVCQETHRGMFFFSSCICQEGWQGWGCHNGQYAQTWPSFLSSICLLTLSNIFFLPPILLAAKWRFYSQALLFTATMIASVFYHACDSEVFSYCLTRYEVLQFTDFFFSLLCFWVTIISLCGFYNEKELSFLQFLGVIIIAPAVQYSRTALMSFILPIGLAVVILVSKILYRRFYHGEWPAISKRRFLIRCLGVTFAVAGLCLFAFIQTKDNYKYVHSAWHTIIALSLMFLLPSKRPYKRKGTSRISSSSTSSSISRRHHSSFSYIDTSKYSEDIDEDDEDLIDIRDPGASSSPVFQSSTVPVDAD
;
A
#
# COMPACT_ATOMS: atom_id res chain seq x y z
N MET A 1 63.57 13.33 -37.87
CA MET A 1 62.40 13.53 -36.99
C MET A 1 61.95 12.17 -36.51
N VAL A 2 61.91 11.94 -35.19
CA VAL A 2 61.38 10.70 -34.62
C VAL A 2 59.87 10.88 -34.50
N SER A 3 59.10 10.04 -35.20
CA SER A 3 57.65 9.94 -35.06
C SER A 3 57.36 8.93 -33.96
N ILE A 4 56.65 9.34 -32.91
CA ILE A 4 56.17 8.45 -31.86
C ILE A 4 54.67 8.26 -32.09
N ASP A 5 54.28 7.05 -32.47
CA ASP A 5 52.87 6.62 -32.54
C ASP A 5 52.50 5.99 -31.19
N VAL A 6 51.69 6.68 -30.39
CA VAL A 6 51.17 6.17 -29.11
C VAL A 6 49.78 5.62 -29.36
N ARG A 7 49.65 4.29 -29.37
CA ARG A 7 48.35 3.61 -29.47
C ARG A 7 47.88 3.19 -28.09
N THR A 8 46.76 3.75 -27.65
CA THR A 8 46.06 3.29 -26.44
C THR A 8 45.13 2.15 -26.80
N GLN A 9 45.28 1.01 -26.13
CA GLN A 9 44.36 -0.11 -26.28
C GLN A 9 43.13 0.11 -25.38
N PRO A 10 41.91 -0.03 -25.90
CA PRO A 10 40.73 0.00 -25.05
C PRO A 10 40.64 -1.30 -24.24
N CYS A 11 40.47 -1.17 -22.92
CA CYS A 11 40.33 -2.28 -21.97
C CYS A 11 41.54 -3.25 -21.91
N VAL A 12 41.38 -4.43 -21.31
CA VAL A 12 42.48 -5.24 -20.77
C VAL A 12 43.14 -6.17 -21.80
N TYR A 13 42.33 -6.87 -22.60
CA TYR A 13 42.83 -7.85 -23.58
C TYR A 13 42.79 -7.28 -25.00
N ALA A 14 43.70 -7.75 -25.86
CA ALA A 14 43.71 -7.37 -27.27
C ALA A 14 42.88 -8.37 -28.07
N GLY A 15 42.04 -7.90 -28.98
CA GLY A 15 41.22 -8.76 -29.86
C GLY A 15 39.73 -8.46 -29.77
N GLU A 16 38.91 -9.45 -30.17
CA GLU A 16 37.45 -9.32 -30.25
C GLU A 16 36.77 -9.30 -28.86
N GLU A 17 37.44 -9.83 -27.83
CA GLU A 17 36.93 -9.88 -26.45
C GLU A 17 37.87 -9.15 -25.47
N PRO A 18 37.90 -7.81 -25.50
CA PRO A 18 38.84 -7.02 -24.71
C PRO A 18 38.60 -7.08 -23.17
N CYS A 19 37.50 -7.70 -22.75
CA CYS A 19 37.13 -7.98 -21.36
C CYS A 19 36.81 -9.46 -21.11
N GLY A 20 37.23 -10.36 -22.02
CA GLY A 20 36.87 -11.78 -22.00
C GLY A 20 35.40 -12.05 -22.38
N THR A 21 34.99 -13.31 -22.29
CA THR A 21 33.64 -13.79 -22.62
C THR A 21 32.54 -13.34 -21.64
N HIS A 22 32.93 -12.82 -20.48
CA HIS A 22 32.02 -12.51 -19.36
C HIS A 22 32.00 -11.01 -19.00
N GLY A 23 32.41 -10.15 -19.91
CA GLY A 23 32.41 -8.71 -19.70
C GLY A 23 32.36 -7.90 -20.98
N VAL A 24 31.89 -6.66 -20.86
CA VAL A 24 31.80 -5.72 -21.99
C VAL A 24 32.76 -4.56 -21.74
N CYS A 25 33.53 -4.18 -22.77
CA CYS A 25 34.36 -2.99 -22.71
C CYS A 25 33.50 -1.74 -22.91
N GLN A 26 33.45 -0.88 -21.90
CA GLN A 26 32.75 0.39 -21.96
C GLN A 26 33.74 1.55 -21.94
N GLU A 27 33.67 2.40 -22.96
CA GLU A 27 34.37 3.68 -23.02
C GLU A 27 33.48 4.76 -22.39
N THR A 28 34.03 5.46 -21.40
CA THR A 28 33.33 6.53 -20.71
C THR A 28 34.05 7.84 -20.96
N HIS A 29 33.27 8.84 -21.38
CA HIS A 29 33.75 10.19 -21.60
C HIS A 29 33.18 11.14 -20.53
N ARG A 30 34.06 11.80 -19.77
CA ARG A 30 33.70 12.83 -18.79
C ARG A 30 34.53 14.09 -19.00
N GLY A 31 33.98 15.04 -19.75
CA GLY A 31 34.62 16.33 -20.01
C GLY A 31 35.83 16.19 -20.92
N MET A 32 37.03 16.19 -20.34
CA MET A 32 38.31 16.02 -21.05
C MET A 32 38.95 14.63 -20.81
N PHE A 33 38.32 13.80 -19.97
CA PHE A 33 38.83 12.49 -19.62
C PHE A 33 38.15 11.40 -20.44
N PHE A 34 38.97 10.60 -21.14
CA PHE A 34 38.58 9.39 -21.83
C PHE A 34 39.20 8.20 -21.11
N PHE A 35 38.38 7.27 -20.65
CA PHE A 35 38.86 6.04 -20.05
C PHE A 35 37.96 4.88 -20.47
N SER A 36 38.55 3.70 -20.56
CA SER A 36 37.85 2.45 -20.84
C SER A 36 37.88 1.56 -19.61
N SER A 37 36.80 0.79 -19.40
CA SER A 37 36.69 -0.13 -18.27
C SER A 37 35.89 -1.36 -18.68
N CYS A 38 36.26 -2.51 -18.12
CA CYS A 38 35.48 -3.74 -18.27
C CYS A 38 34.34 -3.78 -17.26
N ILE A 39 33.13 -4.00 -17.75
CA ILE A 39 31.95 -4.25 -16.93
C ILE A 39 31.68 -5.75 -16.96
N CYS A 40 31.90 -6.39 -15.81
CA CYS A 40 31.71 -7.82 -15.66
C CYS A 40 30.23 -8.16 -15.45
N GLN A 41 29.80 -9.23 -16.08
CA GLN A 41 28.43 -9.73 -15.99
C GLN A 41 28.33 -10.79 -14.89
N GLU A 42 27.14 -11.03 -14.34
CA GLU A 42 26.81 -12.24 -13.57
C GLU A 42 27.70 -12.50 -12.34
N GLY A 43 28.23 -11.44 -11.69
CA GLY A 43 29.09 -11.58 -10.52
C GLY A 43 30.52 -12.03 -10.83
N TRP A 44 30.91 -12.07 -12.12
CA TRP A 44 32.32 -12.20 -12.50
C TRP A 44 33.12 -10.99 -12.02
N GLN A 45 34.37 -11.24 -11.66
CA GLN A 45 35.27 -10.23 -11.10
C GLN A 45 36.63 -10.23 -11.79
N GLY A 46 37.45 -9.25 -11.42
CA GLY A 46 38.79 -9.06 -11.97
C GLY A 46 38.83 -8.05 -13.11
N TRP A 47 40.04 -7.59 -13.44
CA TRP A 47 40.27 -6.50 -14.40
C TRP A 47 39.67 -6.76 -15.79
N GLY A 48 39.68 -8.02 -16.24
CA GLY A 48 39.07 -8.46 -17.49
C GLY A 48 38.04 -9.57 -17.26
N CYS A 49 37.28 -9.52 -16.16
CA CYS A 49 36.15 -10.41 -15.90
C CYS A 49 36.45 -11.92 -16.00
N HIS A 50 37.66 -12.33 -15.61
CA HIS A 50 38.13 -13.72 -15.69
C HIS A 50 37.95 -14.51 -14.40
N ASN A 51 37.63 -13.85 -13.28
CA ASN A 51 37.45 -14.53 -11.99
C ASN A 51 35.97 -14.87 -11.77
N GLY A 52 35.64 -16.15 -11.96
CA GLY A 52 34.29 -16.69 -11.78
C GLY A 52 34.00 -17.23 -10.37
N GLN A 53 34.87 -16.97 -9.38
CA GLN A 53 34.69 -17.50 -8.02
C GLN A 53 33.34 -17.11 -7.38
N TYR A 54 32.80 -15.94 -7.76
CA TYR A 54 31.51 -15.44 -7.30
C TYR A 54 30.47 -15.36 -8.43
N ALA A 55 30.71 -16.03 -9.55
CA ALA A 55 29.78 -16.05 -10.66
C ALA A 55 28.44 -16.65 -10.21
N GLN A 56 27.34 -15.98 -10.55
CA GLN A 56 25.99 -16.41 -10.23
C GLN A 56 25.67 -17.70 -10.99
N THR A 57 25.17 -18.69 -10.26
CA THR A 57 24.68 -19.93 -10.88
C THR A 57 23.22 -19.77 -11.32
N TRP A 58 22.81 -20.49 -12.37
CA TRP A 58 21.43 -20.51 -12.85
C TRP A 58 20.37 -20.71 -11.75
N PRO A 59 20.53 -21.65 -10.80
CA PRO A 59 19.57 -21.82 -9.71
C PRO A 59 19.54 -20.62 -8.74
N SER A 60 20.70 -20.02 -8.44
CA SER A 60 20.77 -18.83 -7.59
C SER A 60 20.05 -17.66 -8.25
N PHE A 61 20.27 -17.46 -9.54
CA PHE A 61 19.59 -16.43 -10.33
C PHE A 61 18.07 -16.62 -10.35
N LEU A 62 17.60 -17.82 -10.69
CA LEU A 62 16.16 -18.12 -10.73
C LEU A 62 15.53 -17.92 -9.34
N SER A 63 16.21 -18.36 -8.28
CA SER A 63 15.74 -18.13 -6.91
C SER A 63 15.59 -16.64 -6.58
N SER A 64 16.51 -15.79 -7.06
CA SER A 64 16.44 -14.34 -6.85
C SER A 64 15.17 -13.77 -7.49
N ILE A 65 14.97 -13.99 -8.79
CA ILE A 65 13.80 -13.45 -9.50
C ILE A 65 12.51 -13.98 -8.88
N CYS A 66 12.41 -15.28 -8.62
CA CYS A 66 11.22 -15.87 -8.03
C CYS A 66 10.92 -15.29 -6.65
N LEU A 67 11.92 -15.13 -5.78
CA LEU A 67 11.72 -14.56 -4.45
C LEU A 67 11.26 -13.09 -4.55
N LEU A 68 11.92 -12.28 -5.36
CA LEU A 68 11.61 -10.85 -5.50
C LEU A 68 10.24 -10.61 -6.14
N THR A 69 9.85 -11.43 -7.13
CA THR A 69 8.55 -11.29 -7.82
C THR A 69 7.40 -11.96 -7.06
N LEU A 70 7.54 -13.22 -6.61
CA LEU A 70 6.44 -13.96 -5.97
C LEU A 70 6.11 -13.45 -4.57
N SER A 71 7.07 -12.84 -3.86
CA SER A 71 6.80 -12.21 -2.55
C SER A 71 5.75 -11.09 -2.63
N ASN A 72 5.54 -10.48 -3.80
CA ASN A 72 4.50 -9.48 -4.01
C ASN A 72 3.07 -10.05 -3.94
N ILE A 73 2.88 -11.37 -4.07
CA ILE A 73 1.57 -12.03 -3.91
C ILE A 73 0.97 -11.77 -2.52
N PHE A 74 1.80 -11.50 -1.50
CA PHE A 74 1.33 -11.14 -0.16
C PHE A 74 0.54 -9.81 -0.12
N PHE A 75 0.58 -8.98 -1.16
CA PHE A 75 -0.30 -7.82 -1.29
C PHE A 75 -1.75 -8.19 -1.64
N LEU A 76 -2.04 -9.41 -2.11
CA LEU A 76 -3.41 -9.82 -2.44
C LEU A 76 -4.36 -9.74 -1.23
N PRO A 77 -4.04 -10.29 -0.03
CA PRO A 77 -4.89 -10.12 1.15
C PRO A 77 -5.27 -8.67 1.49
N PRO A 78 -4.35 -7.69 1.63
CA PRO A 78 -4.76 -6.31 1.90
C PRO A 78 -5.53 -5.66 0.74
N ILE A 79 -5.27 -6.03 -0.53
CA ILE A 79 -6.05 -5.58 -1.69
C ILE A 79 -7.51 -6.03 -1.56
N LEU A 80 -7.71 -7.34 -1.35
CA LEU A 80 -9.05 -7.94 -1.24
C LEU A 80 -9.80 -7.37 -0.02
N LEU A 81 -9.11 -7.18 1.10
CA LEU A 81 -9.70 -6.58 2.29
C LEU A 81 -10.12 -5.12 2.07
N ALA A 82 -9.27 -4.32 1.41
CA ALA A 82 -9.59 -2.94 1.05
C ALA A 82 -10.77 -2.86 0.08
N ALA A 83 -10.83 -3.75 -0.91
CA ALA A 83 -11.97 -3.85 -1.82
C ALA A 83 -13.26 -4.23 -1.08
N LYS A 84 -13.22 -5.26 -0.21
CA LYS A 84 -14.36 -5.70 0.61
C LYS A 84 -14.92 -4.58 1.50
N TRP A 85 -14.06 -3.71 2.01
CA TRP A 85 -14.45 -2.57 2.85
C TRP A 85 -14.69 -1.27 2.08
N ARG A 86 -14.72 -1.32 0.74
CA ARG A 86 -14.97 -0.18 -0.17
C ARG A 86 -13.94 0.95 -0.06
N PHE A 87 -12.70 0.63 0.30
CA PHE A 87 -11.55 1.54 0.24
C PHE A 87 -10.90 1.45 -1.15
N TYR A 88 -11.62 1.88 -2.19
CA TYR A 88 -11.19 1.70 -3.59
C TYR A 88 -9.87 2.39 -3.92
N SER A 89 -9.60 3.57 -3.37
CA SER A 89 -8.32 4.26 -3.56
C SER A 89 -7.14 3.45 -3.03
N GLN A 90 -7.29 2.86 -1.83
CA GLN A 90 -6.29 1.97 -1.24
C GLN A 90 -6.14 0.68 -2.04
N ALA A 91 -7.25 0.03 -2.41
CA ALA A 91 -7.21 -1.21 -3.19
C ALA A 91 -6.51 -1.00 -4.55
N LEU A 92 -6.81 0.10 -5.25
CA LEU A 92 -6.16 0.47 -6.50
C LEU A 92 -4.65 0.69 -6.29
N LEU A 93 -4.28 1.42 -5.26
CA LEU A 93 -2.89 1.74 -4.98
C LEU A 93 -2.07 0.51 -4.56
N PHE A 94 -2.62 -0.37 -3.73
CA PHE A 94 -1.98 -1.63 -3.34
C PHE A 94 -1.80 -2.54 -4.57
N THR A 95 -2.80 -2.59 -5.46
CA THR A 95 -2.70 -3.32 -6.73
C THR A 95 -1.63 -2.73 -7.63
N ALA A 96 -1.58 -1.40 -7.78
CA ALA A 96 -0.56 -0.71 -8.58
C ALA A 96 0.85 -0.96 -8.04
N THR A 97 1.02 -0.97 -6.71
CA THR A 97 2.29 -1.27 -6.04
C THR A 97 2.74 -2.70 -6.35
N MET A 98 1.85 -3.68 -6.17
CA MET A 98 2.13 -5.08 -6.47
C MET A 98 2.57 -5.29 -7.92
N ILE A 99 1.83 -4.70 -8.87
CA ILE A 99 2.11 -4.83 -10.30
C ILE A 99 3.44 -4.14 -10.65
N ALA A 100 3.66 -2.91 -10.19
CA ALA A 100 4.88 -2.16 -10.45
C ALA A 100 6.11 -2.89 -9.90
N SER A 101 6.04 -3.42 -8.67
CA SER A 101 7.12 -4.18 -8.04
C SER A 101 7.44 -5.47 -8.79
N VAL A 102 6.43 -6.24 -9.20
CA VAL A 102 6.63 -7.47 -9.99
C VAL A 102 7.35 -7.17 -11.30
N PHE A 103 6.89 -6.16 -12.05
CA PHE A 103 7.53 -5.81 -13.32
C PHE A 103 8.92 -5.19 -13.12
N TYR A 104 9.12 -4.42 -12.06
CA TYR A 104 10.43 -3.90 -11.71
C TYR A 104 11.43 -5.03 -11.47
N HIS A 105 11.12 -5.97 -10.58
CA HIS A 105 12.04 -7.08 -10.27
C HIS A 105 12.17 -8.13 -11.37
N ALA A 106 11.17 -8.27 -12.25
CA ALA A 106 11.31 -9.06 -13.46
C ALA A 106 12.29 -8.40 -14.46
N CYS A 107 12.31 -7.07 -14.52
CA CYS A 107 13.20 -6.29 -15.39
C CYS A 107 14.61 -6.12 -14.80
N ASP A 108 14.75 -6.05 -13.47
CA ASP A 108 16.02 -5.89 -12.73
C ASP A 108 16.94 -7.13 -12.78
N SER A 109 16.65 -8.07 -13.70
CA SER A 109 17.49 -9.24 -13.90
C SER A 109 18.52 -9.02 -15.00
N GLU A 110 19.76 -9.44 -14.75
CA GLU A 110 20.88 -9.28 -15.68
C GLU A 110 20.77 -10.16 -16.94
N VAL A 111 20.06 -11.30 -16.87
CA VAL A 111 20.02 -12.31 -17.94
C VAL A 111 18.71 -12.27 -18.74
N PHE A 112 17.57 -12.03 -18.08
CA PHE A 112 16.26 -11.96 -18.72
C PHE A 112 15.60 -10.62 -18.39
N SER A 113 16.09 -9.54 -18.97
CA SER A 113 15.50 -8.22 -18.81
C SER A 113 14.19 -8.12 -19.59
N TYR A 114 13.10 -8.72 -19.08
CA TYR A 114 11.76 -8.49 -19.62
C TYR A 114 11.20 -7.19 -19.04
N CYS A 115 11.50 -6.09 -19.72
CA CYS A 115 11.13 -4.76 -19.28
C CYS A 115 9.92 -4.25 -20.07
N LEU A 116 8.78 -4.05 -19.39
CA LEU A 116 7.57 -3.47 -20.00
C LEU A 116 7.81 -2.02 -20.50
N THR A 117 8.67 -1.29 -19.79
CA THR A 117 9.10 0.07 -20.12
C THR A 117 10.55 0.26 -19.64
N ARG A 118 11.07 1.48 -19.70
CA ARG A 118 12.43 1.79 -19.23
C ARG A 118 12.59 1.41 -17.74
N TYR A 119 13.71 0.78 -17.41
CA TYR A 119 14.08 0.40 -16.04
C TYR A 119 13.84 1.52 -15.02
N GLU A 120 14.28 2.74 -15.36
CA GLU A 120 14.15 3.94 -14.53
C GLU A 120 12.70 4.28 -14.17
N VAL A 121 11.75 4.00 -15.08
CA VAL A 121 10.33 4.25 -14.87
C VAL A 121 9.75 3.18 -13.95
N LEU A 122 10.09 1.91 -14.18
CA LEU A 122 9.64 0.79 -13.33
C LEU A 122 10.14 0.96 -11.89
N GLN A 123 11.43 1.27 -11.74
CA GLN A 123 12.04 1.58 -10.43
C GLN A 123 11.35 2.77 -9.77
N PHE A 124 11.12 3.87 -10.50
CA PHE A 124 10.42 5.03 -9.95
C PHE A 124 9.02 4.65 -9.45
N THR A 125 8.24 3.91 -10.26
CA THR A 125 6.86 3.55 -9.89
C THR A 125 6.80 2.62 -8.68
N ASP A 126 7.73 1.69 -8.56
CA ASP A 126 7.80 0.76 -7.42
C ASP A 126 8.00 1.53 -6.09
N PHE A 127 9.01 2.39 -6.03
CA PHE A 127 9.27 3.22 -4.85
C PHE A 127 8.15 4.25 -4.59
N PHE A 128 7.65 4.90 -5.64
CA PHE A 128 6.60 5.91 -5.53
C PHE A 128 5.30 5.33 -4.97
N PHE A 129 4.80 4.23 -5.55
CA PHE A 129 3.55 3.63 -5.09
C PHE A 129 3.70 3.01 -3.70
N SER A 130 4.84 2.40 -3.38
CA SER A 130 5.14 1.89 -2.04
C SER A 130 5.09 3.00 -0.97
N LEU A 131 5.72 4.14 -1.22
CA LEU A 131 5.67 5.29 -0.30
C LEU A 131 4.27 5.89 -0.18
N LEU A 132 3.54 5.96 -1.30
CA LEU A 132 2.17 6.44 -1.29
C LEU A 132 1.26 5.49 -0.51
N CYS A 133 1.52 4.18 -0.50
CA CYS A 133 0.79 3.22 0.33
C CYS A 133 0.94 3.53 1.83
N PHE A 134 2.17 3.80 2.29
CA PHE A 134 2.40 4.21 3.68
C PHE A 134 1.64 5.50 3.99
N TRP A 135 1.77 6.52 3.14
CA TRP A 135 1.10 7.80 3.31
C TRP A 135 -0.42 7.65 3.42
N VAL A 136 -1.06 7.04 2.42
CA VAL A 136 -2.52 6.89 2.37
C VAL A 136 -3.03 6.05 3.53
N THR A 137 -2.29 5.02 3.95
CA THR A 137 -2.65 4.19 5.11
C THR A 137 -2.63 5.01 6.39
N ILE A 138 -1.56 5.78 6.65
CA ILE A 138 -1.47 6.66 7.83
C ILE A 138 -2.56 7.72 7.82
N ILE A 139 -2.80 8.39 6.68
CA ILE A 139 -3.86 9.39 6.56
C ILE A 139 -5.26 8.77 6.78
N SER A 140 -5.47 7.52 6.36
CA SER A 140 -6.75 6.83 6.59
C SER A 140 -7.01 6.54 8.08
N LEU A 141 -5.96 6.42 8.89
CA LEU A 141 -6.07 6.23 10.35
C LEU A 141 -6.55 7.50 11.07
N CYS A 142 -6.41 8.69 10.47
CA CYS A 142 -6.88 9.95 11.03
C CYS A 142 -8.42 10.02 11.19
N GLY A 143 -9.16 9.17 10.46
CA GLY A 143 -10.61 9.08 10.56
C GLY A 143 -11.34 10.36 10.17
N PHE A 144 -10.92 11.02 9.08
CA PHE A 144 -11.61 12.18 8.53
C PHE A 144 -13.05 11.83 8.15
N TYR A 145 -14.02 12.62 8.63
CA TYR A 145 -15.43 12.46 8.26
C TYR A 145 -15.76 13.13 6.92
N ASN A 146 -14.99 14.15 6.54
CA ASN A 146 -15.14 14.89 5.31
C ASN A 146 -14.28 14.25 4.22
N GLU A 147 -14.92 13.71 3.18
CA GLU A 147 -14.23 13.07 2.07
C GLU A 147 -13.32 14.04 1.31
N LYS A 148 -13.66 15.34 1.28
CA LYS A 148 -12.84 16.37 0.62
C LYS A 148 -11.48 16.55 1.30
N GLU A 149 -11.46 16.56 2.63
CA GLU A 149 -10.22 16.67 3.41
C GLU A 149 -9.33 15.44 3.21
N LEU A 150 -9.93 14.25 3.21
CA LEU A 150 -9.21 13.01 2.96
C LEU A 150 -8.58 13.01 1.56
N SER A 151 -9.36 13.31 0.52
CA SER A 151 -8.86 13.37 -0.86
C SER A 151 -7.79 14.43 -1.04
N PHE A 152 -7.93 15.59 -0.40
CA PHE A 152 -6.92 16.65 -0.41
C PHE A 152 -5.58 16.15 0.15
N LEU A 153 -5.60 15.49 1.32
CA LEU A 153 -4.38 14.96 1.94
C LEU A 153 -3.76 13.80 1.16
N GLN A 154 -4.58 12.96 0.52
CA GLN A 154 -4.08 11.91 -0.38
C GLN A 154 -3.37 12.51 -1.60
N PHE A 155 -3.96 13.53 -2.21
CA PHE A 155 -3.36 14.23 -3.35
C PHE A 155 -2.10 15.02 -2.95
N LEU A 156 -2.09 15.62 -1.77
CA LEU A 156 -0.90 16.25 -1.19
C LEU A 156 0.26 15.26 -1.07
N GLY A 157 -0.03 14.02 -0.67
CA GLY A 157 0.96 12.94 -0.64
C GLY A 157 1.60 12.69 -2.00
N VAL A 158 0.80 12.66 -3.07
CA VAL A 158 1.30 12.51 -4.45
C VAL A 158 2.26 13.65 -4.82
N ILE A 159 1.87 14.89 -4.55
CA ILE A 159 2.68 16.09 -4.85
C ILE A 159 4.02 16.09 -4.11
N ILE A 160 4.06 15.58 -2.88
CA ILE A 160 5.27 15.55 -2.07
C ILE A 160 6.16 14.36 -2.44
N ILE A 161 5.58 13.16 -2.59
CA ILE A 161 6.32 11.91 -2.75
C ILE A 161 6.92 11.81 -4.16
N ALA A 162 6.21 12.21 -5.21
CA ALA A 162 6.70 12.12 -6.58
C ALA A 162 8.06 12.83 -6.79
N PRO A 163 8.24 14.12 -6.45
CA PRO A 163 9.53 14.79 -6.57
C PRO A 163 10.56 14.25 -5.58
N ALA A 164 10.17 13.79 -4.38
CA ALA A 164 11.10 13.21 -3.41
C ALA A 164 11.76 11.93 -3.96
N VAL A 165 10.96 11.01 -4.51
CA VAL A 165 11.45 9.78 -5.16
C VAL A 165 12.26 10.11 -6.40
N GLN A 166 11.85 11.12 -7.18
CA GLN A 166 12.58 11.54 -8.38
C GLN A 166 13.96 12.13 -8.04
N TYR A 167 14.08 12.88 -6.94
CA TYR A 167 15.35 13.45 -6.50
C TYR A 167 16.32 12.36 -6.02
N SER A 168 15.85 11.43 -5.20
CA SER A 168 16.63 10.27 -4.79
C SER A 168 15.72 9.10 -4.42
N ARG A 169 15.81 8.02 -5.19
CA ARG A 169 14.92 6.85 -5.05
C ARG A 169 15.21 6.02 -3.81
N THR A 170 16.49 5.95 -3.43
CA THR A 170 16.98 5.09 -2.34
C THR A 170 17.47 5.86 -1.12
N ALA A 171 17.48 7.19 -1.15
CA ALA A 171 17.83 7.96 0.03
C ALA A 171 16.80 7.73 1.14
N LEU A 172 17.29 7.40 2.34
CA LEU A 172 16.47 7.31 3.55
C LEU A 172 15.63 8.58 3.77
N MET A 173 16.13 9.75 3.37
CA MET A 173 15.41 11.02 3.47
C MET A 173 14.11 11.04 2.66
N SER A 174 14.06 10.36 1.51
CA SER A 174 12.86 10.24 0.68
C SER A 174 11.76 9.41 1.34
N PHE A 175 12.11 8.58 2.32
CA PHE A 175 11.17 7.83 3.17
C PHE A 175 10.79 8.62 4.42
N ILE A 176 11.78 9.16 5.13
CA ILE A 176 11.59 9.82 6.43
C ILE A 176 10.69 11.05 6.29
N LEU A 177 10.88 11.87 5.26
CA LEU A 177 10.13 13.13 5.13
C LEU A 177 8.63 12.91 4.91
N PRO A 178 8.18 12.11 3.91
CA PRO A 178 6.75 11.88 3.72
C PRO A 178 6.12 11.10 4.88
N ILE A 179 6.77 10.04 5.37
CA ILE A 179 6.22 9.22 6.46
C ILE A 179 6.14 10.05 7.75
N GLY A 180 7.18 10.81 8.08
CA GLY A 180 7.21 11.70 9.24
C GLY A 180 6.11 12.76 9.18
N LEU A 181 5.91 13.39 8.03
CA LEU A 181 4.83 14.36 7.83
C LEU A 181 3.44 13.72 8.00
N ALA A 182 3.20 12.52 7.45
CA ALA A 182 1.94 11.81 7.62
C ALA A 182 1.67 11.48 9.11
N VAL A 183 2.70 11.05 9.85
CA VAL A 183 2.60 10.79 11.30
C VAL A 183 2.32 12.08 12.07
N VAL A 184 2.97 13.20 11.74
CA VAL A 184 2.70 14.50 12.35
C VAL A 184 1.25 14.91 12.13
N ILE A 185 0.70 14.74 10.92
CA ILE A 185 -0.72 15.01 10.63
C ILE A 185 -1.64 14.13 11.49
N LEU A 186 -1.35 12.84 11.61
CA LEU A 186 -2.11 11.90 12.44
C LEU A 186 -2.10 12.32 13.92
N VAL A 187 -0.92 12.56 14.50
CA VAL A 187 -0.76 12.98 15.89
C VAL A 187 -1.45 14.32 16.14
N SER A 188 -1.25 15.29 15.23
CA SER A 188 -1.90 16.61 15.33
C SER A 188 -3.42 16.48 15.33
N LYS A 189 -4.00 15.58 14.52
CA LYS A 189 -5.44 15.34 14.51
C LYS A 189 -5.94 14.73 15.82
N ILE A 190 -5.20 13.79 16.40
CA ILE A 190 -5.53 13.18 17.70
C ILE A 190 -5.48 14.25 18.80
N LEU A 191 -4.40 15.04 18.84
CA LEU A 191 -4.24 16.12 19.81
C LEU A 191 -5.33 17.19 19.65
N TYR A 192 -5.66 17.59 18.43
CA TYR A 192 -6.75 18.53 18.16
C TYR A 192 -8.08 18.04 18.71
N ARG A 193 -8.46 16.77 18.46
CA ARG A 193 -9.69 16.19 19.03
C ARG A 193 -9.66 16.19 20.56
N ARG A 194 -8.51 15.85 21.15
CA ARG A 194 -8.34 15.83 22.61
C ARG A 194 -8.48 17.22 23.23
N PHE A 195 -7.83 18.24 22.67
CA PHE A 195 -7.81 19.58 23.24
C PHE A 195 -9.11 20.35 23.02
N TYR A 196 -9.72 20.25 21.83
CA TYR A 196 -10.92 21.06 21.49
C TYR A 196 -12.24 20.36 21.80
N HIS A 197 -12.30 19.04 21.68
CA HIS A 197 -13.53 18.28 21.93
C HIS A 197 -13.47 17.44 23.21
N GLY A 198 -12.31 17.33 23.87
CA GLY A 198 -12.13 16.50 25.07
C GLY A 198 -12.15 14.98 24.79
N GLU A 199 -12.41 14.57 23.55
CA GLU A 199 -12.63 13.19 23.15
C GLU A 199 -11.34 12.51 22.70
N TRP A 200 -11.11 11.30 23.23
CA TRP A 200 -10.14 10.37 22.63
C TRP A 200 -10.78 9.65 21.45
N PRO A 201 -10.00 9.26 20.43
CA PRO A 201 -10.51 8.38 19.38
C PRO A 201 -11.12 7.13 20.02
N ALA A 202 -12.42 6.91 19.82
CA ALA A 202 -13.12 5.75 20.35
C ALA A 202 -12.65 4.47 19.61
N ILE A 203 -11.56 3.87 20.10
CA ILE A 203 -10.96 2.65 19.57
C ILE A 203 -11.12 1.57 20.62
N SER A 204 -11.74 0.44 20.26
CA SER A 204 -11.84 -0.71 21.16
C SER A 204 -10.47 -1.31 21.46
N LYS A 205 -10.28 -1.89 22.67
CA LYS A 205 -9.00 -2.50 23.08
C LYS A 205 -8.48 -3.51 22.03
N ARG A 206 -9.36 -4.35 21.47
CA ARG A 206 -9.03 -5.30 20.40
C ARG A 206 -8.50 -4.59 19.15
N ARG A 207 -9.15 -3.53 18.68
CA ARG A 207 -8.70 -2.77 17.49
C ARG A 207 -7.40 -2.01 17.75
N PHE A 208 -7.19 -1.52 18.97
CA PHE A 208 -5.93 -0.91 19.36
C PHE A 208 -4.77 -1.91 19.29
N LEU A 209 -4.93 -3.10 19.88
CA LEU A 209 -3.92 -4.16 19.84
C LEU A 209 -3.59 -4.61 18.39
N ILE A 210 -4.62 -4.78 17.55
CA ILE A 210 -4.43 -5.11 16.13
C ILE A 210 -3.61 -4.02 15.42
N ARG A 211 -3.93 -2.74 15.66
CA ARG A 211 -3.18 -1.63 15.06
C ARG A 211 -1.74 -1.56 15.58
N CYS A 212 -1.52 -1.80 16.87
CA CYS A 212 -0.16 -1.87 17.43
C CYS A 212 0.66 -2.96 16.73
N LEU A 213 0.07 -4.14 16.52
CA LEU A 213 0.72 -5.21 15.76
C LEU A 213 1.06 -4.79 14.33
N GLY A 214 0.14 -4.11 13.65
CA GLY A 214 0.38 -3.53 12.32
C GLY A 214 1.53 -2.52 12.31
N VAL A 215 1.59 -1.61 13.29
CA VAL A 215 2.70 -0.65 13.43
C VAL A 215 4.02 -1.38 13.69
N THR A 216 4.03 -2.42 14.52
CA THR A 216 5.23 -3.23 14.78
C THR A 216 5.76 -3.86 13.51
N PHE A 217 4.90 -4.46 12.68
CA PHE A 217 5.32 -4.99 11.38
C PHE A 217 5.84 -3.89 10.44
N ALA A 218 5.17 -2.75 10.36
CA ALA A 218 5.63 -1.64 9.51
C ALA A 218 7.02 -1.14 9.93
N VAL A 219 7.26 -0.95 11.24
CA VAL A 219 8.57 -0.55 11.76
C VAL A 219 9.63 -1.63 11.50
N ALA A 220 9.31 -2.90 11.73
CA ALA A 220 10.22 -4.01 11.45
C ALA A 220 10.61 -4.07 9.96
N GLY A 221 9.65 -3.88 9.06
CA GLY A 221 9.91 -3.77 7.62
C GLY A 221 10.85 -2.60 7.30
N LEU A 222 10.54 -1.39 7.78
CA LEU A 222 11.40 -0.22 7.56
C LEU A 222 12.82 -0.43 8.09
N CYS A 223 12.98 -1.10 9.24
CA CYS A 223 14.29 -1.43 9.79
C CYS A 223 15.06 -2.45 8.92
N LEU A 224 14.38 -3.47 8.40
CA LEU A 224 14.98 -4.44 7.47
C LEU A 224 15.52 -3.73 6.22
N PHE A 225 14.70 -2.86 5.63
CA PHE A 225 15.08 -2.09 4.45
C PHE A 225 16.24 -1.11 4.73
N ALA A 226 16.20 -0.39 5.86
CA ALA A 226 17.16 0.67 6.15
C ALA A 226 18.51 0.17 6.66
N PHE A 227 18.55 -0.93 7.42
CA PHE A 227 19.76 -1.32 8.17
C PHE A 227 20.29 -2.71 7.80
N ILE A 228 19.46 -3.62 7.31
CA ILE A 228 19.83 -5.03 7.12
C ILE A 228 20.06 -5.36 5.64
N GLN A 229 19.40 -4.64 4.73
CA GLN A 229 19.53 -4.86 3.30
C GLN A 229 20.93 -4.50 2.81
N THR A 230 21.65 -5.48 2.28
CA THR A 230 22.93 -5.35 1.60
C THR A 230 22.79 -5.88 0.16
N LYS A 231 23.84 -5.70 -0.66
CA LYS A 231 23.86 -6.23 -2.03
C LYS A 231 23.78 -7.76 -2.05
N ASP A 232 24.45 -8.43 -1.11
CA ASP A 232 24.58 -9.89 -1.12
C ASP A 232 23.30 -10.59 -0.63
N ASN A 233 22.56 -9.96 0.30
CA ASN A 233 21.35 -10.54 0.87
C ASN A 233 20.05 -9.94 0.31
N TYR A 234 20.15 -9.06 -0.69
CA TYR A 234 19.05 -8.28 -1.27
C TYR A 234 17.82 -9.12 -1.57
N LYS A 235 17.99 -10.25 -2.27
CA LYS A 235 16.89 -11.15 -2.66
C LYS A 235 16.12 -11.76 -1.49
N TYR A 236 16.74 -11.89 -0.32
CA TYR A 236 16.08 -12.45 0.85
C TYR A 236 15.43 -11.35 1.69
N VAL A 237 16.19 -10.28 1.98
CA VAL A 237 15.74 -9.19 2.85
C VAL A 237 14.62 -8.39 2.20
N HIS A 238 14.73 -8.11 0.90
CA HIS A 238 13.72 -7.34 0.17
C HIS A 238 12.42 -8.13 -0.03
N SER A 239 12.51 -9.43 -0.31
CA SER A 239 11.32 -10.30 -0.34
C SER A 239 10.64 -10.42 1.01
N ALA A 240 11.41 -10.53 2.10
CA ALA A 240 10.84 -10.51 3.46
C ALA A 240 10.18 -9.15 3.78
N TRP A 241 10.76 -8.06 3.29
CA TRP A 241 10.19 -6.73 3.41
C TRP A 241 8.80 -6.64 2.76
N HIS A 242 8.61 -7.15 1.53
CA HIS A 242 7.29 -7.21 0.89
C HIS A 242 6.25 -7.90 1.77
N THR A 243 6.58 -9.09 2.27
CA THR A 243 5.67 -9.87 3.13
C THR A 243 5.31 -9.12 4.41
N ILE A 244 6.30 -8.56 5.10
CA ILE A 244 6.08 -7.87 6.38
C ILE A 244 5.27 -6.59 6.19
N ILE A 245 5.55 -5.82 5.14
CA ILE A 245 4.78 -4.61 4.84
C ILE A 245 3.35 -4.96 4.43
N ALA A 246 3.14 -5.97 3.59
CA ALA A 246 1.79 -6.39 3.22
C ALA A 246 0.97 -6.86 4.44
N LEU A 247 1.58 -7.61 5.36
CA LEU A 247 0.96 -7.96 6.64
C LEU A 247 0.63 -6.72 7.48
N SER A 248 1.52 -5.72 7.53
CA SER A 248 1.27 -4.47 8.23
C SER A 248 0.02 -3.74 7.70
N LEU A 249 -0.16 -3.71 6.38
CA LEU A 249 -1.31 -3.06 5.74
C LEU A 249 -2.63 -3.73 6.12
N MET A 250 -2.65 -5.06 6.23
CA MET A 250 -3.85 -5.79 6.67
C MET A 250 -4.31 -5.36 8.08
N PHE A 251 -3.36 -5.19 9.00
CA PHE A 251 -3.66 -4.84 10.39
C PHE A 251 -3.91 -3.34 10.59
N LEU A 252 -3.33 -2.48 9.74
CA LEU A 252 -3.51 -1.03 9.82
C LEU A 252 -4.78 -0.54 9.14
N LEU A 253 -5.33 -1.29 8.18
CA LEU A 253 -6.52 -0.86 7.46
C LEU A 253 -7.73 -0.67 8.41
N PRO A 254 -8.39 0.50 8.42
CA PRO A 254 -9.54 0.72 9.28
C PRO A 254 -10.72 -0.15 8.86
N SER A 255 -11.45 -0.70 9.83
CA SER A 255 -12.69 -1.45 9.59
C SER A 255 -13.78 -0.55 8.98
N LYS A 256 -14.77 -1.16 8.30
CA LYS A 256 -15.89 -0.54 7.54
C LYS A 256 -16.17 0.91 7.94
N ARG A 257 -16.15 1.82 6.95
CA ARG A 257 -16.69 3.18 7.16
C ARG A 257 -18.15 3.07 7.61
N PRO A 258 -18.55 3.68 8.74
CA PRO A 258 -19.95 3.73 9.11
C PRO A 258 -20.69 4.54 8.04
N TYR A 259 -21.58 3.88 7.30
CA TYR A 259 -22.50 4.55 6.39
C TYR A 259 -23.46 5.41 7.23
N LYS A 260 -23.22 6.72 7.30
CA LYS A 260 -24.25 7.64 7.79
C LYS A 260 -25.33 7.73 6.70
N ARG A 261 -26.40 6.94 6.87
CA ARG A 261 -27.65 7.14 6.14
C ARG A 261 -28.03 8.61 6.30
N LYS A 262 -27.99 9.39 5.21
CA LYS A 262 -28.56 10.74 5.21
C LYS A 262 -30.00 10.59 5.69
N GLY A 263 -30.30 11.14 6.85
CA GLY A 263 -31.64 11.07 7.42
C GLY A 263 -32.63 11.52 6.36
N THR A 264 -33.55 10.64 6.02
CA THR A 264 -34.74 10.98 5.25
C THR A 264 -35.46 12.05 6.07
N SER A 265 -35.30 13.32 5.70
CA SER A 265 -36.19 14.38 6.15
C SER A 265 -37.58 13.97 5.70
N ARG A 266 -38.38 13.43 6.64
CA ARG A 266 -39.82 13.25 6.47
C ARG A 266 -40.38 14.65 6.23
N ILE A 267 -40.62 14.97 4.97
CA ILE A 267 -41.46 16.10 4.60
C ILE A 267 -42.88 15.67 5.02
N SER A 268 -43.30 16.09 6.20
CA SER A 268 -44.71 16.08 6.56
C SER A 268 -45.41 17.05 5.61
N SER A 269 -46.13 16.49 4.64
CA SER A 269 -47.01 17.24 3.76
C SER A 269 -48.23 17.73 4.56
N SER A 270 -48.11 18.90 5.19
CA SER A 270 -49.28 19.69 5.54
C SER A 270 -49.69 20.51 4.31
N SER A 271 -50.77 20.06 3.69
CA SER A 271 -51.48 20.74 2.61
C SER A 271 -51.94 22.14 3.06
N THR A 272 -51.47 23.19 2.38
CA THR A 272 -52.18 24.47 2.31
C THR A 272 -51.91 25.12 0.96
N SER A 273 -53.00 25.35 0.23
CA SER A 273 -53.05 25.94 -1.10
C SER A 273 -52.63 27.41 -1.10
N SER A 274 -51.79 27.83 -2.06
CA SER A 274 -51.84 29.16 -2.67
C SER A 274 -50.90 29.31 -3.88
N SER A 275 -51.54 29.51 -5.04
CA SER A 275 -51.19 30.35 -6.20
C SER A 275 -49.72 30.66 -6.59
N ILE A 276 -49.40 30.24 -7.82
CA ILE A 276 -48.78 31.01 -8.93
C ILE A 276 -47.48 31.78 -8.62
N SER A 277 -46.34 31.29 -9.15
CA SER A 277 -45.50 32.08 -10.06
C SER A 277 -44.50 31.19 -10.83
N ARG A 278 -44.39 31.48 -12.13
CA ARG A 278 -43.45 30.86 -13.09
C ARG A 278 -42.00 31.18 -12.72
N ARG A 279 -41.11 30.21 -12.88
CA ARG A 279 -39.75 30.41 -13.44
C ARG A 279 -39.18 29.08 -13.94
N HIS A 280 -38.89 29.05 -15.24
CA HIS A 280 -38.05 28.06 -15.91
C HIS A 280 -36.64 28.09 -15.30
N HIS A 281 -36.09 26.93 -14.92
CA HIS A 281 -34.67 26.63 -15.10
C HIS A 281 -34.47 25.11 -15.12
N SER A 282 -33.67 24.65 -16.08
CA SER A 282 -33.48 23.24 -16.42
C SER A 282 -32.69 22.48 -15.36
N SER A 283 -32.96 21.18 -15.20
CA SER A 283 -31.98 20.22 -14.68
C SER A 283 -32.36 18.81 -15.11
N PHE A 284 -31.41 18.20 -15.81
CA PHE A 284 -31.36 16.85 -16.34
C PHE A 284 -31.37 15.83 -15.20
N SER A 285 -32.37 14.94 -15.18
CA SER A 285 -32.50 13.88 -14.19
C SER A 285 -31.62 12.68 -14.56
N TYR A 286 -30.62 12.37 -13.72
CA TYR A 286 -29.91 11.09 -13.77
C TYR A 286 -30.74 10.05 -13.00
N ILE A 287 -31.11 8.96 -13.67
CA ILE A 287 -31.82 7.82 -13.07
C ILE A 287 -30.77 6.92 -12.41
N ASP A 288 -30.86 6.74 -11.08
CA ASP A 288 -30.04 5.81 -10.30
C ASP A 288 -30.65 4.40 -10.35
N THR A 289 -29.95 3.46 -11.00
CA THR A 289 -30.36 2.07 -11.20
C THR A 289 -29.86 1.10 -10.11
N SER A 290 -29.40 1.57 -8.95
CA SER A 290 -28.78 0.71 -7.92
C SER A 290 -29.74 -0.07 -6.99
N LYS A 291 -31.03 -0.22 -7.32
CA LYS A 291 -32.02 -0.88 -6.43
C LYS A 291 -32.19 -2.40 -6.63
N TYR A 292 -31.19 -3.10 -7.15
CA TYR A 292 -31.31 -4.55 -7.34
C TYR A 292 -29.97 -5.25 -7.14
N SER A 293 -29.67 -5.66 -5.91
CA SER A 293 -28.68 -6.71 -5.58
C SER A 293 -28.85 -7.06 -4.09
N GLU A 294 -29.78 -7.99 -3.86
CA GLU A 294 -29.80 -9.07 -2.86
C GLU A 294 -29.12 -8.85 -1.50
N ASP A 295 -29.97 -8.81 -0.47
CA ASP A 295 -29.66 -9.11 0.93
C ASP A 295 -29.38 -10.62 1.06
N ILE A 296 -28.16 -10.97 1.47
CA ILE A 296 -27.83 -12.26 2.12
C ILE A 296 -27.08 -11.89 3.39
N ASP A 297 -27.79 -11.84 4.50
CA ASP A 297 -27.23 -11.80 5.85
C ASP A 297 -26.95 -13.25 6.27
N GLU A 298 -25.68 -13.61 6.44
CA GLU A 298 -25.26 -14.81 7.19
C GLU A 298 -24.87 -14.38 8.61
N ASP A 299 -25.69 -14.90 9.51
CA ASP A 299 -25.65 -15.02 10.97
C ASP A 299 -24.30 -14.81 11.70
N ASP A 300 -24.33 -13.93 12.71
CA ASP A 300 -23.51 -14.05 13.94
C ASP A 300 -24.32 -14.91 14.93
N GLU A 301 -24.07 -16.23 14.96
CA GLU A 301 -24.41 -17.09 16.11
C GLU A 301 -23.33 -16.92 17.20
N ASP A 302 -23.71 -16.33 18.33
CA ASP A 302 -23.09 -16.59 19.63
C ASP A 302 -24.02 -16.06 20.75
N LEU A 303 -24.97 -16.90 21.17
CA LEU A 303 -25.64 -16.80 22.47
C LEU A 303 -26.33 -18.13 22.80
N ILE A 304 -25.56 -19.04 23.40
CA ILE A 304 -26.08 -20.20 24.13
C ILE A 304 -26.47 -19.70 25.54
N ASP A 305 -27.76 -19.52 25.79
CA ASP A 305 -28.35 -19.47 27.13
C ASP A 305 -29.02 -20.83 27.39
N ILE A 306 -28.51 -21.57 28.36
CA ILE A 306 -29.02 -22.89 28.75
C ILE A 306 -30.17 -22.69 29.72
N ARG A 307 -31.39 -23.01 29.28
CA ARG A 307 -32.49 -23.29 30.22
C ARG A 307 -33.38 -24.41 29.69
N ASP A 308 -33.30 -25.55 30.36
CA ASP A 308 -34.09 -26.77 30.14
C ASP A 308 -35.62 -26.55 30.19
N PRO A 309 -36.41 -27.29 29.40
CA PRO A 309 -37.84 -27.42 29.56
C PRO A 309 -38.21 -28.74 30.28
N GLY A 310 -39.10 -28.69 31.27
CA GLY A 310 -39.57 -29.93 31.90
C GLY A 310 -40.69 -29.80 32.93
N ALA A 311 -41.89 -30.14 32.47
CA ALA A 311 -42.97 -30.85 33.18
C ALA A 311 -44.00 -30.10 34.06
N SER A 312 -45.25 -30.17 33.55
CA SER A 312 -46.52 -30.52 34.22
C SER A 312 -47.05 -29.67 35.39
N SER A 313 -48.23 -29.05 35.19
CA SER A 313 -49.51 -29.61 35.67
C SER A 313 -50.68 -28.63 35.44
N SER A 314 -51.73 -29.18 34.83
CA SER A 314 -53.16 -28.87 34.65
C SER A 314 -53.87 -27.62 35.24
N PRO A 315 -55.06 -27.24 34.70
CA PRO A 315 -55.71 -25.94 34.86
C PRO A 315 -56.96 -25.97 35.76
N VAL A 316 -57.31 -24.85 36.43
CA VAL A 316 -58.61 -24.65 37.08
C VAL A 316 -59.07 -23.18 37.01
N PHE A 317 -60.11 -22.95 36.19
CA PHE A 317 -61.38 -22.25 36.43
C PHE A 317 -61.49 -20.84 37.08
N GLN A 318 -62.14 -19.94 36.32
CA GLN A 318 -63.10 -18.86 36.64
C GLN A 318 -62.93 -17.97 37.90
N SER A 319 -63.00 -16.64 37.71
CA SER A 319 -64.26 -15.86 37.87
C SER A 319 -63.97 -14.35 37.88
N SER A 320 -64.86 -13.61 37.20
CA SER A 320 -65.03 -12.16 37.24
C SER A 320 -65.35 -11.65 38.65
N THR A 321 -64.90 -10.43 39.00
CA THR A 321 -65.69 -9.35 39.63
C THR A 321 -64.88 -8.05 39.73
N VAL A 322 -65.60 -6.93 39.55
CA VAL A 322 -65.12 -5.53 39.52
C VAL A 322 -65.15 -4.92 40.96
N PRO A 323 -64.94 -3.60 41.22
CA PRO A 323 -63.99 -3.08 42.22
C PRO A 323 -64.67 -2.45 43.45
N VAL A 324 -63.92 -2.15 44.54
CA VAL A 324 -64.31 -1.12 45.54
C VAL A 324 -63.05 -0.52 46.19
N ASP A 325 -63.06 0.81 46.33
CA ASP A 325 -62.11 1.72 47.03
C ASP A 325 -62.10 1.61 48.57
N ALA A 326 -61.18 2.40 49.17
CA ALA A 326 -61.02 2.86 50.58
C ALA A 326 -60.28 1.87 51.51
N ASP A 327 -59.25 2.24 52.28
CA ASP A 327 -58.81 3.52 52.89
C ASP A 327 -57.29 3.74 52.83
#